data_AF-R7VGV3-F1
#
_entry.id   AF-R7VGV3-F1
#
_cell.length_a   1.000
_cell.length_b   1.000
_cell.length_c   1.000
_cell.angle_alpha   90.00
_cell.angle_beta   90.00
_cell.angle_gamma   90.00
#
_symmetry.space_group_name_H-M   'P 1'
#
loop_
_entity.id
_entity.type
_entity.pdbx_description
1 polymer ?
#
loop_
_entity_poly.entity_id
_entity_poly.type
_entity_poly.pdbx_seq_one_letter_code
_entity_poly.pdbx_strand_id
1 'polypeptide(L)'
;SCSEHWTAHGDKCYRVFTEQMTWKKAEENCIGLGIGAKLASISSAEEQQFVDEQLLIFGRDLWSGLIFHHRDSMLAWTNGNSVSFTNWAPGEPNVTLKADGCVRVNHNTDQVSE
;
A
#
# COMPACT_ATOMS: atom_id res chain seq x y z
N SER A 1 -16.47 5.45 -13.25
CA SER A 1 -17.05 4.38 -12.41
C SER A 1 -16.05 3.24 -12.36
N CYS A 2 -15.97 2.52 -11.23
CA CYS A 2 -15.11 1.35 -11.10
C CYS A 2 -15.83 0.08 -11.57
N SER A 3 -15.07 -0.93 -11.98
CA SER A 3 -15.61 -2.25 -12.34
C SER A 3 -16.17 -3.00 -11.13
N GLU A 4 -16.92 -4.07 -11.37
CA GLU A 4 -17.42 -4.95 -10.32
C GLU A 4 -16.27 -5.47 -9.42
N HIS A 5 -16.51 -5.51 -8.11
CA HIS A 5 -15.52 -5.86 -7.07
C HIS A 5 -14.37 -4.85 -6.87
N TRP A 6 -14.51 -3.62 -7.37
CA TRP A 6 -13.62 -2.51 -7.07
C TRP A 6 -14.35 -1.42 -6.27
N THR A 7 -13.66 -0.88 -5.28
CA THR A 7 -14.15 0.23 -4.45
C THR A 7 -13.59 1.54 -4.99
N ALA A 8 -14.46 2.51 -5.26
CA ALA A 8 -14.04 3.84 -5.69
C ALA A 8 -13.63 4.70 -4.50
N HIS A 9 -12.51 5.41 -4.62
CA HIS A 9 -12.15 6.48 -3.70
C HIS A 9 -11.37 7.57 -4.46
N GLY A 10 -11.90 8.79 -4.46
CA GLY A 10 -11.40 9.88 -5.31
C GLY A 10 -11.48 9.53 -6.80
N ASP A 11 -10.36 9.68 -7.50
CA ASP A 11 -10.17 9.35 -8.91
C ASP A 11 -9.63 7.92 -9.14
N LYS A 12 -9.47 7.13 -8.08
CA LYS A 12 -8.87 5.79 -8.10
C LYS A 12 -9.90 4.70 -7.80
N CYS A 13 -9.59 3.49 -8.25
CA CYS A 13 -10.32 2.27 -7.97
C CYS A 13 -9.41 1.29 -7.22
N TYR A 14 -9.91 0.69 -6.14
CA TYR A 14 -9.15 -0.20 -5.28
C TYR A 14 -9.77 -1.58 -5.22
N ARG A 15 -8.92 -2.59 -5.09
CA ARG A 15 -9.34 -3.97 -4.83
C ARG A 15 -8.36 -4.60 -3.85
N VAL A 16 -8.91 -5.19 -2.80
CA VAL A 16 -8.12 -5.93 -1.81
C VAL A 16 -8.11 -7.40 -2.16
N PHE A 17 -6.93 -8.00 -2.07
CA PHE A 17 -6.70 -9.44 -2.19
C PHE A 17 -6.30 -9.99 -0.81
N THR A 18 -7.02 -10.99 -0.32
CA THR A 18 -6.84 -11.54 1.04
C THR A 18 -5.87 -12.72 1.09
N GLU A 19 -5.44 -13.22 -0.07
CA GLU A 19 -4.43 -14.27 -0.14
C GLU A 19 -3.09 -13.79 0.44
N GLN A 20 -2.35 -14.70 1.07
CA GLN A 20 -1.01 -14.40 1.56
C GLN A 20 -0.02 -14.44 0.39
N MET A 21 0.63 -13.32 0.14
CA MET A 21 1.56 -13.15 -0.96
C MET A 21 2.83 -12.45 -0.49
N THR A 22 3.97 -12.79 -1.08
CA THR A 22 5.14 -11.90 -1.05
C THR A 22 4.80 -10.61 -1.79
N TRP A 23 5.48 -9.50 -1.47
CA TRP A 23 5.25 -8.21 -2.14
C TRP A 23 5.34 -8.34 -3.67
N LYS A 24 6.39 -9.01 -4.17
CA LYS A 24 6.59 -9.24 -5.60
C LYS A 24 5.41 -9.98 -6.23
N LYS A 25 4.87 -11.01 -5.56
CA LYS A 25 3.73 -11.77 -6.06
C LYS A 25 2.44 -10.95 -6.06
N ALA A 26 2.27 -10.05 -5.09
CA ALA A 26 1.14 -9.13 -5.02
C ALA A 26 1.19 -8.11 -6.16
N GLU A 27 2.36 -7.53 -6.45
CA GLU A 27 2.55 -6.63 -7.61
C GLU A 27 2.31 -7.37 -8.94
N GLU A 28 2.88 -8.56 -9.11
CA GLU A 28 2.64 -9.41 -10.28
C GLU A 28 1.15 -9.74 -10.45
N ASN A 29 0.42 -9.97 -9.36
CA ASN A 29 -1.01 -10.23 -9.39
C ASN A 29 -1.78 -9.00 -9.89
N CYS A 30 -1.53 -7.81 -9.33
CA CYS A 30 -2.18 -6.57 -9.75
C CYS A 30 -1.92 -6.28 -11.25
N ILE A 31 -0.67 -6.41 -11.70
CA ILE A 31 -0.31 -6.22 -13.12
C ILE A 31 -1.00 -7.25 -14.01
N GLY A 32 -1.06 -8.51 -13.55
CA GLY A 32 -1.66 -9.63 -14.27
C GLY A 32 -3.17 -9.49 -14.52
N LEU A 33 -3.87 -8.57 -13.86
CA LEU A 33 -5.28 -8.28 -14.13
C LEU A 33 -5.51 -7.67 -15.52
N GLY A 34 -4.46 -7.15 -16.18
CA GLY A 34 -4.53 -6.69 -17.57
C GLY A 34 -5.31 -5.38 -17.79
N ILE A 35 -5.71 -4.71 -16.71
CA ILE A 35 -6.47 -3.44 -16.73
C ILE A 35 -5.61 -2.21 -16.36
N GLY A 36 -4.28 -2.38 -16.34
CA GLY A 36 -3.34 -1.33 -15.91
C GLY A 36 -3.27 -1.15 -14.38
N ALA A 37 -3.78 -2.10 -13.60
CA ALA A 37 -3.69 -2.08 -12.15
C ALA A 37 -2.25 -2.39 -11.66
N LYS A 38 -1.90 -1.81 -10.52
CA LYS A 38 -0.64 -2.00 -9.77
C LYS A 38 -0.95 -1.90 -8.27
N LEU A 39 0.00 -2.24 -7.40
CA LEU A 39 -0.17 -1.98 -5.97
C LEU A 39 -0.44 -0.50 -5.71
N ALA A 40 -1.29 -0.25 -4.71
CA ALA A 40 -1.83 1.07 -4.43
C ALA A 40 -0.73 2.07 -4.02
N SER A 41 -0.85 3.31 -4.51
CA SER A 41 -0.14 4.45 -3.94
C SER A 41 -1.05 5.22 -3.00
N ILE A 42 -0.48 5.86 -1.99
CA ILE A 42 -1.20 6.73 -1.05
C ILE A 42 -0.59 8.11 -1.14
N SER A 43 -1.40 9.10 -1.48
CA SER A 43 -0.99 10.45 -1.83
C SER A 43 -1.56 11.53 -0.92
N SER A 44 -2.47 11.19 0.00
CA SER A 44 -3.01 12.12 1.00
C SER A 44 -3.42 11.42 2.29
N ALA A 45 -3.70 12.23 3.33
CA ALA A 45 -4.20 11.74 4.60
C ALA A 45 -5.63 11.18 4.49
N GLU A 46 -6.47 11.76 3.63
CA GLU A 46 -7.83 11.28 3.36
C GLU A 46 -7.80 9.91 2.68
N GLU A 47 -6.86 9.71 1.74
CA GLU A 47 -6.65 8.42 1.09
C GLU A 47 -6.08 7.38 2.06
N GLN A 48 -5.20 7.79 2.97
CA GLN A 48 -4.72 6.92 4.05
C GLN A 48 -5.86 6.43 4.93
N GLN A 49 -6.78 7.32 5.35
CA GLN A 49 -7.95 6.95 6.15
C GLN A 49 -8.81 5.91 5.43
N PHE A 50 -9.05 6.09 4.13
CA PHE A 50 -9.79 5.10 3.34
C PHE A 50 -9.09 3.73 3.32
N VAL A 51 -7.76 3.70 3.19
CA VAL A 51 -6.98 2.45 3.25
C VAL A 51 -7.06 1.82 4.64
N ASP A 52 -7.01 2.62 5.71
CA ASP A 52 -7.18 2.17 7.10
C ASP A 52 -8.54 1.50 7.33
N GLU A 53 -9.62 2.04 6.75
CA GLU A 53 -10.93 1.41 6.76
C GLU A 53 -10.94 0.05 6.05
N GLN A 54 -10.20 -0.09 4.94
CA GLN A 54 -10.06 -1.40 4.28
C GLN A 54 -9.31 -2.39 5.18
N LEU A 55 -8.22 -1.95 5.84
CA LEU A 55 -7.45 -2.78 6.77
C LEU A 55 -8.35 -3.32 7.89
N LEU A 56 -9.24 -2.50 8.46
CA LEU A 56 -10.21 -2.91 9.48
C LEU A 56 -11.23 -3.92 8.95
N ILE A 57 -11.77 -3.71 7.74
CA ILE A 57 -12.74 -4.62 7.11
C ILE A 57 -12.13 -6.01 6.88
N PHE A 58 -10.88 -6.06 6.42
CA PHE A 58 -10.20 -7.31 6.09
C PHE A 58 -9.38 -7.89 7.26
N GLY A 59 -9.22 -7.14 8.35
CA GLY A 59 -8.56 -7.56 9.60
C GLY A 59 -7.10 -7.98 9.42
N ARG A 60 -6.35 -7.35 8.50
CA ARG A 60 -4.98 -7.78 8.15
C ARG A 60 -4.18 -6.65 7.52
N ASP A 61 -2.85 -6.71 7.66
CA ASP A 61 -1.92 -5.83 6.94
C ASP A 61 -2.02 -6.03 5.41
N LEU A 62 -1.81 -4.95 4.67
CA LEU A 62 -1.84 -4.94 3.21
C LEU A 62 -0.52 -4.44 2.63
N TRP A 63 -0.10 -5.04 1.51
CA TRP A 63 1.03 -4.50 0.74
C TRP A 63 0.64 -3.20 0.03
N SER A 64 1.56 -2.25 0.01
CA SER A 64 1.46 -1.03 -0.79
C SER A 64 2.46 -1.06 -1.95
N GLY A 65 2.29 -0.18 -2.92
CA GLY A 65 3.24 -0.01 -4.02
C GLY A 65 4.50 0.78 -3.66
N LEU A 66 4.67 1.18 -2.39
CA LEU A 66 5.83 1.97 -1.97
C LEU A 66 7.03 1.03 -1.81
N ILE A 67 8.13 1.41 -2.44
CA ILE A 67 9.41 0.72 -2.31
C ILE A 67 10.49 1.72 -1.90
N PHE A 68 11.48 1.21 -1.18
CA PHE A 68 12.71 1.92 -0.90
C PHE A 68 13.82 1.36 -1.79
N HIS A 69 14.38 2.20 -2.64
CA HIS A 69 15.57 1.89 -3.44
C HIS A 69 16.81 2.27 -2.63
N HIS A 70 17.53 1.28 -2.12
CA HIS A 70 18.68 1.51 -1.24
C HIS A 70 19.81 2.24 -1.97
N ARG A 71 20.10 1.83 -3.21
CA ARG A 71 21.18 2.41 -4.03
C ARG A 71 21.05 3.92 -4.15
N ASP A 72 19.83 4.40 -4.37
CA ASP A 72 19.55 5.81 -4.59
C ASP A 72 18.99 6.49 -3.33
N SER A 73 18.85 5.74 -2.23
CA SER A 73 18.26 6.18 -0.96
C SER A 73 16.92 6.91 -1.14
N MET A 74 16.09 6.41 -2.06
CA MET A 74 14.83 7.06 -2.45
C MET A 74 13.62 6.17 -2.26
N LEU A 75 12.49 6.80 -1.98
CA LEU A 75 11.17 6.18 -2.00
C LEU A 75 10.53 6.37 -3.38
N ALA A 76 9.86 5.34 -3.87
CA ALA A 76 9.12 5.41 -5.12
C ALA A 76 7.85 4.55 -5.07
N TRP A 77 6.77 5.03 -5.71
CA TRP A 77 5.59 4.22 -5.97
C TRP A 77 5.77 3.46 -7.29
N THR A 78 5.51 2.14 -7.31
CA THR A 78 5.64 1.32 -8.53
C THR A 78 4.68 1.73 -9.65
N ASN A 79 3.60 2.43 -9.30
CA ASN A 79 2.65 2.98 -10.26
C ASN A 79 3.10 4.30 -10.90
N GLY A 80 4.25 4.85 -10.48
CA GLY A 80 4.82 6.08 -11.05
C GLY A 80 4.30 7.36 -10.43
N ASN A 81 3.40 7.28 -9.44
CA ASN A 81 2.98 8.46 -8.70
C ASN A 81 4.14 9.07 -7.92
N SER A 82 4.11 10.39 -7.75
CA SER A 82 5.09 11.09 -6.91
C SER A 82 4.88 10.75 -5.44
N VAL A 83 5.97 10.63 -4.68
CA VAL A 83 5.91 10.48 -3.23
C VAL A 83 5.71 11.86 -2.59
N SER A 84 4.46 12.27 -2.42
CA SER A 84 4.07 13.55 -1.78
C SER A 84 3.59 13.38 -0.33
N PHE A 85 3.33 12.15 0.09
CA PHE A 85 2.78 11.80 1.38
C PHE A 85 3.38 10.48 1.86
N THR A 86 3.66 10.40 3.17
CA THR A 86 4.08 9.19 3.86
C THR A 86 3.51 9.20 5.28
N ASN A 87 3.01 8.07 5.76
CA ASN A 87 2.48 7.91 7.12
C ASN A 87 3.21 6.76 7.83
N TRP A 88 4.41 7.03 8.33
CA TRP A 88 5.23 6.01 8.98
C TRP A 88 4.80 5.76 10.42
N ALA A 89 4.78 4.50 10.82
CA ALA A 89 4.64 4.12 12.23
C ALA A 89 5.83 4.67 13.05
N PRO A 90 5.69 4.89 14.37
CA PRO A 90 6.80 5.30 15.22
C PRO A 90 8.02 4.40 15.05
N GLY A 91 9.17 4.97 14.73
CA GLY A 91 10.41 4.23 14.47
C GLY A 91 10.63 3.79 13.02
N GLU A 92 9.66 4.01 12.14
CA GLU A 92 9.76 3.77 10.70
C GLU A 92 9.93 5.09 9.91
N PRO A 93 10.50 5.05 8.68
CA PRO A 93 11.17 3.90 8.11
C PRO A 93 12.47 3.63 8.86
N ASN A 94 12.81 2.37 9.10
CA ASN A 94 14.09 2.03 9.71
C ASN A 94 15.23 2.50 8.80
N VAL A 95 15.89 3.59 9.17
CA VAL A 95 16.97 4.23 8.38
C VAL A 95 18.22 3.36 8.20
N THR A 96 18.25 2.15 8.77
CA THR A 96 19.33 1.17 8.55
C THR A 96 19.03 0.14 7.46
N LEU A 97 18.03 0.37 6.59
CA LEU A 97 17.80 -0.48 5.42
C LEU A 97 19.08 -0.56 4.57
N LYS A 98 19.81 -1.68 4.65
CA LYS A 98 21.03 -1.97 3.86
C LYS A 98 20.71 -2.61 2.50
N ALA A 99 19.42 -2.66 2.15
CA ALA A 99 18.89 -3.32 0.98
C ALA A 99 17.56 -2.67 0.57
N ASP A 100 17.11 -2.96 -0.65
CA ASP A 100 15.81 -2.50 -1.13
C ASP A 100 14.68 -3.00 -0.21
N GLY A 101 13.72 -2.12 0.06
CA GLY A 101 12.62 -2.35 0.99
C GLY A 101 11.26 -2.35 0.30
N CYS A 102 10.33 -3.16 0.81
CA CYS A 102 8.92 -3.19 0.40
C CYS A 102 8.06 -2.74 1.58
N VAL A 103 7.05 -1.91 1.33
CA VAL A 103 6.29 -1.26 2.42
C VAL A 103 4.88 -1.86 2.54
N ARG A 104 4.49 -2.15 3.78
CA ARG A 104 3.13 -2.52 4.16
C ARG A 104 2.42 -1.35 4.82
N VAL A 105 1.11 -1.34 4.70
CA VAL A 105 0.24 -0.58 5.59
C VAL A 105 -0.23 -1.54 6.67
N ASN A 106 0.05 -1.21 7.91
CA ASN A 106 -0.23 -2.08 9.05
C ASN A 106 -1.67 -1.87 9.51
N HIS A 107 -2.38 -2.97 9.76
CA HIS A 107 -3.63 -2.95 10.48
C HIS A 107 -3.31 -2.63 11.94
N ASN A 108 -3.41 -1.34 12.31
CA ASN A 108 -3.03 -0.88 13.63
C ASN A 108 -4.05 -1.37 14.67
N THR A 109 -3.82 -2.56 15.22
CA THR A 109 -4.67 -3.18 16.25
C THR A 109 -4.57 -2.49 17.62
N ASP A 110 -3.63 -1.56 17.81
CA ASP A 110 -3.35 -0.90 19.10
C ASP A 110 -4.34 0.21 19.46
N GLN A 111 -5.56 0.17 18.93
CA GLN A 111 -6.65 1.10 19.28
C GLN A 111 -7.87 0.41 19.92
N VAL A 112 -7.82 -0.91 20.20
CA VAL A 112 -8.85 -1.55 21.02
C VAL A 112 -8.23 -2.57 21.97
N SER A 113 -7.86 -2.09 23.16
CA SER A 113 -7.82 -2.93 24.36
C SER A 113 -8.44 -2.13 25.51
N GLU A 114 -9.55 -2.62 26.05
CA GLU A 114 -9.98 -2.27 27.42
C GLU A 114 -8.88 -2.63 28.43
#